data_AF-A0A0A2TJU1-F1
#
_entry.id   AF-A0A0A2TJU1-F1
#
_cell.length_a   1.000
_cell.length_b   1.000
_cell.length_c   1.000
_cell.angle_alpha   90.00
_cell.angle_beta   90.00
_cell.angle_gamma   90.00
#
_symmetry.space_group_name_H-M   'P 1'
#
loop_
_entity.id
_entity.type
_entity.pdbx_description
1 polymer ?
#
loop_
_entity_poly.entity_id
_entity_poly.type
_entity_poly.pdbx_seq_one_letter_code
_entity_poly.pdbx_strand_id
1 'polypeptide(L)'
;MKKTVSIILSIAALIFILANIPNIVAHVKLYSFNANKQVTTETKVLTFDKAFETLYQQRELAQRLEDSTKYSLIGEQVRKGIDDASDYEIFLRKHSQINSIKVELPISTYKDADRTIEFISGKGEVLEISENGQWKKFNGSWDDLWNDLIEQYNQNDN
;
A
#
# COMPACT_ATOMS: atom_id res chain seq x y z
N MET A 1 -2.65 -50.98 -22.44
CA MET A 1 -2.91 -49.58 -22.86
C MET A 1 -3.79 -48.79 -21.89
N LYS A 2 -5.06 -49.17 -21.63
CA LYS A 2 -5.98 -48.36 -20.77
C LYS A 2 -5.46 -48.09 -19.34
N LYS A 3 -4.86 -49.09 -18.69
CA LYS A 3 -4.26 -48.94 -17.35
C LYS A 3 -3.05 -47.99 -17.34
N THR A 4 -2.17 -48.11 -18.32
CA THR A 4 -0.99 -47.24 -18.48
C THR A 4 -1.40 -45.79 -18.72
N VAL A 5 -2.40 -45.55 -19.58
CA VAL A 5 -2.95 -44.21 -19.83
C VAL A 5 -3.59 -43.62 -18.57
N SER A 6 -4.34 -44.42 -17.79
CA SER A 6 -4.93 -43.97 -16.52
C SER A 6 -3.88 -43.62 -15.45
N ILE A 7 -2.79 -44.40 -15.36
CA ILE A 7 -1.66 -44.11 -14.47
C ILE A 7 -0.99 -42.80 -14.89
N ILE A 8 -0.72 -42.61 -16.18
CA ILE A 8 -0.10 -41.38 -16.70
C ILE A 8 -0.99 -40.16 -16.42
N LEU A 9 -2.30 -40.25 -16.63
CA LEU A 9 -3.24 -39.16 -16.32
C LEU A 9 -3.27 -38.83 -14.82
N SER A 10 -3.20 -39.85 -13.96
CA SER A 10 -3.20 -39.65 -12.50
C SER A 10 -1.91 -38.97 -12.03
N ILE A 11 -0.76 -39.34 -12.60
CA ILE A 11 0.53 -38.70 -12.32
C ILE A 11 0.53 -37.26 -12.84
N ALA A 12 0.02 -37.03 -14.06
CA ALA A 12 -0.09 -35.68 -14.61
C ALA A 12 -0.97 -34.76 -13.76
N ALA A 13 -2.10 -35.27 -13.26
CA ALA A 13 -2.96 -34.54 -12.33
C ALA A 13 -2.25 -34.22 -11.01
N LEU A 14 -1.49 -35.17 -10.46
CA LEU A 14 -0.73 -34.96 -9.22
C LEU A 14 0.36 -33.89 -9.41
N ILE A 15 1.12 -33.95 -10.51
CA ILE A 15 2.14 -32.93 -10.83
C ILE A 15 1.50 -31.55 -10.97
N PHE A 16 0.34 -31.47 -11.64
CA PHE A 16 -0.40 -30.22 -11.78
C PHE A 16 -0.81 -29.64 -10.42
N ILE A 17 -1.32 -30.47 -9.50
CA ILE A 17 -1.67 -30.02 -8.15
C ILE A 17 -0.43 -29.53 -7.40
N LEU A 18 0.66 -30.32 -7.41
CA LEU A 18 1.90 -29.99 -6.72
C LEU A 18 2.49 -28.66 -7.22
N ALA A 19 2.46 -28.43 -8.53
CA ALA A 19 2.93 -27.18 -9.14
C ALA A 19 2.13 -25.95 -8.69
N ASN A 20 0.86 -26.12 -8.28
CA ASN A 20 -0.02 -25.04 -7.87
C ASN A 20 -0.13 -24.84 -6.35
N ILE A 21 0.51 -25.69 -5.53
CA ILE A 21 0.51 -25.55 -4.06
C ILE A 21 0.91 -24.13 -3.61
N PRO A 22 1.99 -23.51 -4.13
CA PRO A 22 2.35 -22.14 -3.79
C PRO A 22 1.20 -21.15 -3.92
N ASN A 23 0.48 -21.21 -5.03
CA ASN A 23 -0.62 -20.31 -5.33
C ASN A 23 -1.82 -20.54 -4.38
N ILE A 24 -2.14 -21.80 -4.09
CA ILE A 24 -3.18 -22.16 -3.12
C ILE A 24 -2.86 -21.58 -1.74
N VAL A 25 -1.60 -21.73 -1.29
CA VAL A 25 -1.16 -21.19 0.02
C VAL A 25 -1.29 -19.67 0.05
N ALA A 26 -0.84 -18.96 -0.99
CA ALA A 26 -0.94 -17.51 -1.07
C ALA A 26 -2.39 -17.02 -1.00
N HIS A 27 -3.32 -17.69 -1.69
CA HIS A 27 -4.75 -17.35 -1.65
C HIS A 27 -5.39 -17.62 -0.27
N VAL A 28 -5.07 -18.74 0.37
CA VAL A 28 -5.53 -19.04 1.74
C VAL A 28 -5.03 -17.95 2.70
N LYS A 29 -3.79 -17.50 2.51
CA LYS A 29 -3.20 -16.45 3.35
C LYS A 29 -3.80 -15.08 3.07
N LEU A 30 -4.06 -14.73 1.81
CA LEU A 30 -4.79 -13.52 1.45
C LEU A 30 -6.19 -13.50 2.07
N TYR A 31 -6.89 -14.64 2.05
CA TYR A 31 -8.20 -14.76 2.68
C TYR A 31 -8.12 -14.50 4.20
N SER A 32 -7.18 -15.16 4.89
CA SER A 32 -6.94 -14.92 6.32
C SER A 32 -6.56 -13.47 6.61
N PHE A 33 -5.72 -12.86 5.77
CA PHE A 33 -5.36 -11.45 5.86
C PHE A 33 -6.60 -10.56 5.77
N ASN A 34 -7.43 -10.72 4.75
CA ASN A 34 -8.62 -9.90 4.55
C ASN A 34 -9.64 -10.07 5.69
N ALA A 35 -9.75 -11.28 6.26
CA ALA A 35 -10.68 -11.56 7.35
C ALA A 35 -10.21 -11.04 8.72
N ASN A 36 -8.89 -10.89 8.93
CA ASN A 36 -8.33 -10.63 10.26
C ASN A 36 -7.46 -9.37 10.34
N LYS A 37 -7.23 -8.65 9.23
CA LYS A 37 -6.51 -7.37 9.29
C LYS A 37 -7.29 -6.38 10.14
N GLN A 38 -6.57 -5.65 10.96
CA GLN A 38 -7.09 -4.50 11.69
C GLN A 38 -6.69 -3.27 10.89
N VAL A 39 -7.65 -2.38 10.64
CA VAL A 39 -7.37 -1.07 10.05
C VAL A 39 -7.53 -0.05 11.15
N THR A 40 -6.44 0.63 11.48
CA THR A 40 -6.44 1.77 12.39
C THR A 40 -6.10 3.02 11.61
N THR A 41 -6.41 4.16 12.20
CA THR A 41 -6.14 5.43 11.58
C THR A 41 -5.16 6.21 12.44
N GLU A 42 -4.08 6.71 11.82
CA GLU A 42 -3.00 7.40 12.51
C GLU A 42 -2.77 8.79 11.92
N THR A 43 -2.83 9.81 12.77
CA THR A 43 -2.42 11.16 12.39
C THR A 43 -0.90 11.27 12.39
N LYS A 44 -0.32 11.60 11.24
CA LYS A 44 1.12 11.82 11.07
C LYS A 44 1.41 13.18 10.42
N VAL A 45 2.52 13.78 10.84
CA VAL A 45 3.10 14.94 10.14
C VAL A 45 4.18 14.42 9.19
N LEU A 46 3.94 14.56 7.89
CA LEU A 46 4.83 14.15 6.83
C LEU A 46 5.57 15.36 6.27
N THR A 47 6.90 15.30 6.33
CA THR A 47 7.80 16.06 5.47
C THR A 47 8.12 15.23 4.23
N PHE A 48 8.74 15.84 3.21
CA PHE A 48 9.20 15.09 2.03
C PHE A 48 10.08 13.89 2.43
N ASP A 49 11.10 14.11 3.26
CA ASP A 49 12.03 13.07 3.69
C ASP A 49 11.32 11.92 4.43
N LYS A 50 10.38 12.25 5.33
CA LYS A 50 9.61 11.24 6.07
C LYS A 50 8.68 10.44 5.17
N ALA A 51 8.03 11.10 4.21
CA ALA A 51 7.18 10.42 3.23
C ALA A 51 8.04 9.47 2.38
N PHE A 52 9.17 9.96 1.86
CA PHE A 52 10.11 9.17 1.08
C PHE A 52 10.63 7.94 1.84
N GLU A 53 11.11 8.13 3.07
CA GLU A 53 11.62 7.03 3.89
C GLU A 53 10.52 5.99 4.20
N THR A 54 9.32 6.44 4.56
CA THR A 54 8.18 5.55 4.85
C THR A 54 7.80 4.73 3.62
N LEU A 55 7.71 5.37 2.45
CA LEU A 55 7.40 4.69 1.20
C LEU A 55 8.52 3.72 0.80
N TYR A 56 9.78 4.08 1.02
CA TYR A 56 10.91 3.19 0.76
C TYR A 56 10.84 1.92 1.62
N GLN A 57 10.62 2.06 2.93
CA GLN A 57 10.45 0.92 3.83
C GLN A 57 9.26 0.04 3.41
N GLN A 58 8.16 0.66 2.97
CA GLN A 58 6.99 -0.06 2.48
C GLN A 58 7.27 -0.80 1.16
N ARG A 59 8.07 -0.22 0.24
CA ARG A 59 8.53 -0.88 -1.00
C ARG A 59 9.34 -2.12 -0.71
N GLU A 60 10.29 -2.04 0.23
CA GLU A 60 11.05 -3.22 0.66
C GLU A 60 10.16 -4.29 1.28
N LEU A 61 9.19 -3.90 2.11
CA LEU A 61 8.24 -4.85 2.69
C LEU A 61 7.41 -5.55 1.60
N ALA A 62 6.86 -4.79 0.65
CA ALA A 62 6.10 -5.34 -0.47
C ALA A 62 6.94 -6.36 -1.25
N GLN A 63 8.17 -6.00 -1.64
CA GLN A 63 9.06 -6.89 -2.37
C GLN A 63 9.35 -8.19 -1.61
N ARG A 64 9.72 -8.08 -0.32
CA ARG A 64 9.97 -9.28 0.52
C ARG A 64 8.75 -10.18 0.66
N LEU A 65 7.54 -9.63 0.62
CA LEU A 65 6.29 -10.39 0.71
C LEU A 65 5.93 -11.05 -0.63
N GLU A 66 6.08 -10.32 -1.73
CA GLU A 66 5.87 -10.79 -3.11
C GLU A 66 6.78 -11.96 -3.46
N ASP A 67 8.05 -11.89 -3.05
CA ASP A 67 9.04 -12.96 -3.25
C ASP A 67 8.75 -14.20 -2.38
N SER A 68 7.79 -14.14 -1.46
CA SER A 68 7.43 -15.24 -0.56
C SER A 68 6.25 -16.03 -1.09
N THR A 69 6.42 -17.35 -1.16
CA THR A 69 5.35 -18.32 -1.50
C THR A 69 4.08 -18.15 -0.67
N LYS A 70 4.21 -17.78 0.60
CA LYS A 70 3.09 -17.74 1.56
C LYS A 70 2.33 -16.41 1.53
N TYR A 71 3.01 -15.33 1.14
CA TYR A 71 2.53 -13.96 1.37
C TYR A 71 2.52 -13.11 0.10
N SER A 72 2.78 -13.70 -1.07
CA SER A 72 2.94 -12.98 -2.32
C SER A 72 1.79 -12.01 -2.60
N LEU A 73 0.55 -12.51 -2.47
CA LEU A 73 -0.65 -11.72 -2.68
C LEU A 73 -0.90 -10.65 -1.60
N ILE A 74 -0.33 -10.78 -0.41
CA ILE A 74 -0.36 -9.70 0.61
C ILE A 74 0.64 -8.62 0.19
N GLY A 75 1.80 -8.99 -0.36
CA GLY A 75 2.77 -8.05 -0.91
C GLY A 75 2.16 -7.14 -1.98
N GLU A 76 1.29 -7.67 -2.84
CA GLU A 76 0.52 -6.86 -3.80
C GLU A 76 -0.40 -5.83 -3.11
N GLN A 77 -1.00 -6.16 -1.96
CA GLN A 77 -1.81 -5.20 -1.18
C GLN A 77 -0.94 -4.10 -0.58
N VAL A 78 0.24 -4.47 -0.08
CA VAL A 78 1.23 -3.48 0.40
C VAL A 78 1.63 -2.55 -0.72
N ARG A 79 1.87 -3.08 -1.93
CA ARG A 79 2.21 -2.26 -3.10
C ARG A 79 1.12 -1.27 -3.48
N LYS A 80 -0.15 -1.69 -3.50
CA LYS A 80 -1.27 -0.77 -3.74
C LYS A 80 -1.30 0.39 -2.74
N GLY A 81 -1.04 0.10 -1.47
CA GLY A 81 -0.94 1.14 -0.44
C GLY A 81 0.23 2.10 -0.65
N ILE A 82 1.32 1.66 -1.29
CA ILE A 82 2.44 2.54 -1.70
C ILE A 82 1.98 3.48 -2.80
N ASP A 83 1.29 2.95 -3.81
CA ASP A 83 0.80 3.74 -4.94
C ASP A 83 -0.10 4.87 -4.42
N ASP A 84 -1.04 4.54 -3.53
CA ASP A 84 -1.94 5.51 -2.90
C ASP A 84 -1.21 6.56 -2.04
N ALA A 85 -0.13 6.19 -1.35
CA ALA A 85 0.61 7.10 -0.47
C ALA A 85 1.73 7.89 -1.20
N SER A 86 2.12 7.47 -2.40
CA SER A 86 3.19 8.11 -3.19
C SER A 86 2.85 9.53 -3.63
N ASP A 87 1.54 9.79 -3.75
CA ASP A 87 0.95 11.09 -4.01
C ASP A 87 1.47 12.18 -3.06
N TYR A 88 1.59 11.90 -1.76
CA TYR A 88 2.12 12.83 -0.76
C TYR A 88 3.58 13.22 -1.01
N GLU A 89 4.42 12.25 -1.38
CA GLU A 89 5.84 12.48 -1.67
C GLU A 89 5.99 13.39 -2.90
N ILE A 90 5.24 13.09 -3.97
CA ILE A 90 5.27 13.83 -5.23
C ILE A 90 4.83 15.28 -5.01
N PHE A 91 3.79 15.50 -4.23
CA PHE A 91 3.28 16.82 -3.89
C PHE A 91 4.28 17.65 -3.10
N LEU A 92 4.83 17.10 -2.01
CA LEU A 92 5.82 17.81 -1.19
C LEU A 92 7.07 18.15 -2.00
N ARG A 93 7.41 17.32 -2.99
CA ARG A 93 8.50 17.59 -3.94
C ARG A 93 8.19 18.74 -4.90
N LYS A 94 6.95 18.86 -5.37
CA LYS A 94 6.53 19.87 -6.37
C LYS A 94 6.22 21.23 -5.74
N HIS A 95 5.80 21.26 -4.48
CA HIS A 95 5.35 22.48 -3.80
C HIS A 95 6.33 22.85 -2.68
N SER A 96 7.49 23.39 -3.04
CA SER A 96 8.57 23.72 -2.08
C SER A 96 8.19 24.73 -0.99
N GLN A 97 7.10 25.49 -1.18
CA GLN A 97 6.54 26.38 -0.17
C GLN A 97 5.78 25.64 0.95
N ILE A 98 5.40 24.38 0.70
CA ILE A 98 4.76 23.49 1.66
C ILE A 98 5.83 22.55 2.23
N ASN A 99 6.21 22.78 3.48
CA ASN A 99 7.31 22.04 4.10
C ASN A 99 6.83 20.72 4.73
N SER A 100 5.55 20.67 5.11
CA SER A 100 4.95 19.48 5.70
C SER A 100 3.43 19.48 5.60
N ILE A 101 2.85 18.30 5.58
CA ILE A 101 1.40 18.08 5.69
C ILE A 101 1.09 17.23 6.92
N LYS A 102 -0.03 17.50 7.58
CA LYS A 102 -0.59 16.63 8.60
C LYS A 102 -1.69 15.80 7.95
N VAL A 103 -1.48 14.49 7.94
CA VAL A 103 -2.36 13.52 7.29
C VAL A 103 -2.86 12.49 8.27
N GLU A 104 -4.07 12.04 8.05
CA GLU A 104 -4.70 10.93 8.74
C GLU A 104 -4.62 9.70 7.83
N LEU A 105 -3.73 8.75 8.17
CA LEU A 105 -3.40 7.61 7.32
C LEU A 105 -4.04 6.31 7.81
N PRO A 106 -4.65 5.52 6.92
CA PRO A 106 -5.13 4.18 7.26
C PRO A 106 -3.94 3.21 7.32
N ILE A 107 -3.68 2.65 8.49
CA ILE A 107 -2.67 1.63 8.74
C ILE A 107 -3.36 0.28 8.87
N SER A 108 -3.02 -0.66 7.99
CA SER A 108 -3.43 -2.06 8.12
C SER A 108 -2.38 -2.84 8.88
N THR A 109 -2.79 -3.49 9.97
CA THR A 109 -1.97 -4.41 10.76
C THR A 109 -2.56 -5.81 10.66
N TYR A 110 -1.75 -6.78 10.25
CA TYR A 110 -2.11 -8.20 10.24
C TYR A 110 -1.07 -9.01 11.01
N LYS A 111 -1.54 -9.80 11.96
CA LYS A 111 -0.70 -10.70 12.76
C LYS A 111 -0.96 -12.14 12.33
N ASP A 112 0.06 -12.77 11.79
CA ASP A 112 0.13 -14.23 11.58
C ASP A 112 1.10 -14.82 12.59
N ALA A 113 1.08 -16.15 12.77
CA ALA A 113 1.94 -16.82 13.74
C ALA A 113 3.44 -16.47 13.59
N ASP A 114 3.88 -16.25 12.35
CA ASP A 114 5.30 -16.04 12.02
C ASP A 114 5.69 -14.56 11.95
N ARG A 115 4.72 -13.63 11.84
CA ARG A 115 5.02 -12.20 11.63
C ARG A 115 3.83 -11.27 11.83
N THR A 116 4.16 -10.02 12.11
CA THR A 116 3.26 -8.87 11.95
C THR A 116 3.58 -8.16 10.64
N ILE A 117 2.56 -7.87 9.83
CA ILE A 117 2.62 -7.06 8.62
C ILE A 117 1.85 -5.78 8.91
N GLU A 118 2.54 -4.64 8.86
CA GLU A 118 1.96 -3.33 9.09
C GLU A 118 2.36 -2.38 7.98
N PHE A 119 1.38 -1.68 7.39
CA PHE A 119 1.60 -0.80 6.24
C PHE A 119 0.46 0.20 6.06
N ILE A 120 0.74 1.31 5.38
CA ILE A 120 -0.26 2.26 4.90
C ILE A 120 -1.08 1.57 3.82
N SER A 121 -2.38 1.38 4.05
CA SER A 121 -3.22 0.55 3.21
C SER A 121 -4.15 1.29 2.27
N GLY A 122 -4.02 2.62 2.18
CA GLY A 122 -4.82 3.43 1.28
C GLY A 122 -4.52 4.92 1.41
N LYS A 123 -5.26 5.71 0.63
CA LYS A 123 -5.25 7.17 0.72
C LYS A 123 -5.74 7.62 2.10
N GLY A 124 -5.05 8.60 2.67
CA GLY A 124 -5.44 9.29 3.89
C GLY A 124 -6.10 10.64 3.63
N GLU A 125 -6.57 11.27 4.69
CA GLU A 125 -7.13 12.63 4.66
C GLU A 125 -6.07 13.66 5.03
N VAL A 126 -6.07 14.80 4.36
CA VAL A 126 -5.16 15.91 4.69
C VAL A 126 -5.88 16.84 5.65
N LEU A 127 -5.39 16.91 6.88
CA LEU A 127 -5.99 17.73 7.93
C LEU A 127 -5.47 19.16 7.87
N GLU A 128 -4.14 19.31 7.78
CA GLU A 128 -3.47 20.60 7.81
C GLU A 128 -2.27 20.63 6.87
N ILE A 129 -1.95 21.81 6.35
CA ILE A 129 -0.81 22.08 5.48
C ILE A 129 0.06 23.13 6.16
N SER A 130 1.37 22.88 6.25
CA SER A 130 2.34 23.87 6.70
C SER A 130 2.96 24.55 5.49
N GLU A 131 2.51 25.77 5.22
CA GLU A 131 3.00 26.61 4.14
C GLU A 131 3.77 27.78 4.72
N ASN A 132 5.02 27.98 4.28
CA ASN A 132 5.89 29.06 4.77
C ASN A 132 6.00 29.11 6.31
N GLY A 133 5.96 27.94 6.96
CA GLY A 133 6.02 27.80 8.42
C GLY A 133 4.71 28.07 9.16
N GLN A 134 3.61 28.35 8.47
CA GLN A 134 2.28 28.52 9.08
C GLN A 134 1.36 27.36 8.75
N TRP A 135 0.67 26.84 9.76
CA TRP A 135 -0.32 25.77 9.59
C TRP A 135 -1.68 26.33 9.18
N LYS A 136 -2.21 25.82 8.07
CA LYS A 136 -3.56 26.09 7.59
C LYS A 136 -4.38 24.81 7.65
N LYS A 137 -5.61 24.91 8.14
CA LYS A 137 -6.57 23.79 8.08
C LYS A 137 -7.02 23.60 6.64
N PHE A 138 -7.09 22.35 6.22
CA PHE A 138 -7.60 21.95 4.92
C PHE A 138 -8.82 21.04 5.09
N ASN A 139 -8.70 19.97 5.89
CA ASN A 139 -9.75 18.98 6.16
C ASN A 139 -10.46 18.49 4.89
N GLY A 140 -9.72 17.77 4.05
CA GLY A 140 -10.26 17.23 2.79
C GLY A 140 -9.51 16.01 2.32
N SER A 141 -10.01 15.41 1.24
CA SER A 141 -9.35 14.30 0.58
C SER A 141 -8.12 14.77 -0.18
N TRP A 142 -7.30 13.81 -0.62
CA TRP A 142 -6.20 14.10 -1.53
C TRP A 142 -6.64 14.81 -2.81
N ASP A 143 -7.74 14.34 -3.40
CA ASP A 143 -8.20 14.84 -4.68
C ASP A 143 -8.68 16.30 -4.54
N ASP A 144 -9.29 16.65 -3.39
CA ASP A 144 -9.65 18.03 -3.07
C ASP A 144 -8.41 18.93 -2.99
N LEU A 145 -7.34 18.43 -2.37
CA LEU A 145 -6.11 19.18 -2.20
C LEU A 145 -5.44 19.47 -3.55
N TRP A 146 -5.42 18.47 -4.43
CA TRP A 146 -4.86 18.62 -5.75
C TRP A 146 -5.65 19.63 -6.60
N ASN A 147 -6.98 19.60 -6.50
CA ASN A 147 -7.85 20.55 -7.21
C ASN A 147 -7.68 21.99 -6.69
N ASP A 148 -7.66 22.21 -5.37
CA ASP A 148 -7.45 23.54 -4.78
C ASP A 148 -6.13 24.17 -5.25
N LEU A 149 -5.07 23.37 -5.35
CA LEU A 149 -3.79 23.87 -5.87
C LEU A 149 -3.82 24.19 -7.36
N ILE A 150 -4.46 23.37 -8.18
CA ILE A 150 -4.61 23.68 -9.62
C ILE A 150 -5.35 25.01 -9.77
N GLU A 151 -6.41 25.25 -9.00
CA GLU A 151 -7.14 26.51 -9.01
C GLU A 151 -6.26 27.70 -8.59
N GLN A 152 -5.48 27.56 -7.51
CA GLN A 152 -4.56 28.61 -7.06
C GLN A 152 -3.46 28.94 -8.09
N TYR A 153 -2.89 27.93 -8.76
CA TYR A 153 -1.90 28.17 -9.82
C TYR A 153 -2.50 28.88 -11.03
N ASN A 154 -3.68 28.46 -11.48
CA ASN A 154 -4.36 29.09 -12.61
C ASN A 154 -4.81 30.54 -12.33
N GLN A 155 -5.00 30.91 -11.05
CA GLN A 155 -5.31 32.28 -10.65
C GLN A 155 -4.09 33.20 -10.60
N ASN A 156 -2.89 32.66 -10.37
CA ASN A 156 -1.65 33.44 -10.30
C ASN A 156 -1.00 33.70 -11.68
N ASP A 157 -1.46 33.02 -12.74
CA ASP A 157 -1.00 33.19 -14.13
C ASP A 157 -1.88 34.14 -14.98
N ASN A 158 -2.88 34.80 -14.37
CA ASN A 158 -3.72 35.84 -15.00
C ASN A 158 -3.48 37.23 -14.38
#